data_AF-G1UQX7-F1
#
_entry.id   AF-G1UQX7-F1
#
_cell.length_a   1.000
_cell.length_b   1.000
_cell.length_c   1.000
_cell.angle_alpha   90.00
_cell.angle_beta   90.00
_cell.angle_gamma   90.00
#
_symmetry.space_group_name_H-M   'P 1'
#
loop_
_entity.id
_entity.type
_entity.pdbx_description
1 polymer ?
#
loop_
_entity_poly.entity_id
_entity_poly.type
_entity_poly.pdbx_seq_one_letter_code
_entity_poly.pdbx_strand_id
1 'polypeptide(L)'
;MNNLVQARVDPALKTRAAVVLDEMGLSVSDAVRILLTRIARDGRFPLELIPNAITEETLDKSARGEDVHTAADADDLFRQLGV
;
A
#
# COMPACT_ATOMS: atom_id res chain seq x y z
N MET A 1 14.24 -25.78 -5.25
CA MET A 1 14.12 -25.19 -6.60
C MET A 1 14.22 -23.69 -6.44
N ASN A 2 15.17 -23.01 -7.10
CA ASN A 2 15.24 -21.55 -7.05
C ASN A 2 14.34 -20.98 -8.14
N ASN A 3 13.46 -20.06 -7.76
CA ASN A 3 12.56 -19.37 -8.68
C ASN A 3 13.04 -17.93 -8.90
N LEU A 4 12.80 -17.40 -10.09
CA LEU A 4 13.22 -16.05 -10.48
C LEU A 4 12.05 -15.06 -10.37
N VAL A 5 12.33 -13.89 -9.78
CA VAL A 5 11.43 -12.74 -9.81
C VAL A 5 11.89 -11.79 -10.91
N GLN A 6 11.03 -11.52 -11.90
CA GLN A 6 11.28 -10.56 -12.97
C GLN A 6 10.19 -9.49 -12.96
N ALA A 7 10.60 -8.22 -12.93
CA ALA A 7 9.70 -7.07 -13.02
C ALA A 7 10.28 -6.05 -14.00
N ARG A 8 9.42 -5.47 -14.84
CA ARG A 8 9.80 -4.32 -15.67
C ARG A 8 9.87 -3.09 -14.79
N VAL A 9 10.94 -2.32 -14.93
CA VAL A 9 11.18 -1.09 -14.18
C VAL A 9 11.86 -0.08 -15.10
N ASP A 10 11.60 1.21 -14.86
CA ASP A 10 12.33 2.28 -15.51
C ASP A 10 13.85 2.12 -15.28
N PRO A 11 14.71 2.17 -16.31
CA PRO A 11 16.14 1.97 -16.15
C PRO A 11 16.80 3.00 -15.23
N ALA A 12 16.38 4.26 -15.30
CA ALA A 12 16.93 5.31 -14.44
C ALA A 12 16.53 5.11 -12.98
N LEU A 13 15.30 4.68 -12.73
CA LEU A 13 14.83 4.28 -11.40
C LEU A 13 15.66 3.11 -10.85
N LYS A 14 15.91 2.07 -11.65
CA LYS A 14 16.74 0.92 -11.24
C LYS A 14 18.14 1.36 -10.83
N THR A 15 18.78 2.22 -11.63
CA THR A 15 20.13 2.71 -11.34
C THR A 15 20.16 3.53 -10.06
N ARG A 16 19.22 4.46 -9.87
CA ARG A 16 19.15 5.26 -8.63
C ARG A 16 18.92 4.38 -7.40
N ALA A 17 18.00 3.42 -7.48
CA ALA A 17 17.73 2.50 -6.37
C ALA A 17 18.95 1.63 -6.05
N ALA A 18 19.69 1.17 -7.06
CA ALA A 18 20.89 0.37 -6.85
C ALA A 18 21.99 1.13 -6.10
N VAL A 19 22.22 2.42 -6.42
CA VAL A 19 23.20 3.25 -5.72
C VAL A 19 22.84 3.39 -4.23
N VAL A 20 21.59 3.75 -3.93
CA VAL A 20 21.12 3.91 -2.55
C VAL A 20 21.21 2.61 -1.75
N LEU A 21 20.86 1.47 -2.37
CA LEU A 21 20.97 0.17 -1.70
C LEU A 21 22.42 -0.26 -1.48
N ASP A 22 23.32 0.06 -2.41
CA ASP A 22 24.75 -0.24 -2.30
C ASP A 22 25.42 0.53 -1.15
N GLU A 23 24.99 1.78 -0.91
CA GLU A 23 25.39 2.56 0.28
C GLU A 23 24.98 1.87 1.60
N MET A 24 23.96 1.01 1.56
CA MET A 24 23.51 0.19 2.69
C MET A 24 24.11 -1.23 2.69
N GLY A 25 24.97 -1.57 1.72
CA GLY A 25 25.54 -2.90 1.55
C GLY A 25 24.54 -3.95 1.00
N LEU A 26 23.51 -3.50 0.28
CA LEU A 26 22.44 -4.36 -0.25
C LEU A 26 22.39 -4.29 -1.78
N SER A 27 22.13 -5.43 -2.43
CA SER A 27 21.73 -5.44 -3.83
C SER A 27 20.23 -5.19 -4.00
N VAL A 28 19.80 -4.84 -5.21
CA VAL A 28 18.37 -4.80 -5.58
C VAL A 28 17.68 -6.14 -5.28
N SER A 29 18.39 -7.25 -5.51
CA SER A 29 17.86 -8.58 -5.21
C SER A 29 17.73 -8.85 -3.71
N ASP A 30 18.59 -8.28 -2.86
CA ASP A 30 18.43 -8.37 -1.40
C ASP A 30 17.17 -7.63 -0.97
N ALA A 31 16.97 -6.39 -1.44
CA ALA A 31 15.79 -5.60 -1.13
C ALA A 31 14.48 -6.31 -1.55
N VAL A 32 14.43 -6.86 -2.77
CA VAL A 32 13.27 -7.61 -3.25
C VAL A 32 13.01 -8.86 -2.40
N ARG A 33 14.06 -9.61 -2.02
CA ARG A 33 13.93 -10.77 -1.14
C ARG A 33 13.39 -10.39 0.23
N ILE A 34 13.94 -9.34 0.85
CA ILE A 34 13.50 -8.83 2.15
C ILE A 34 12.02 -8.42 2.09
N LEU A 35 11.62 -7.67 1.06
CA LEU A 35 10.24 -7.24 0.86
C LEU A 35 9.28 -8.44 0.77
N LEU A 36 9.59 -9.41 -0.10
CA LEU A 36 8.74 -10.59 -0.29
C LEU A 36 8.67 -11.45 0.98
N THR A 37 9.78 -11.61 1.70
CA THR A 37 9.80 -12.30 3.00
C THR A 37 8.90 -11.59 4.01
N ARG A 38 8.92 -10.25 4.07
CA ARG A 38 8.08 -9.50 5.00
C ARG A 38 6.59 -9.63 4.67
N ILE A 39 6.23 -9.56 3.38
CA ILE A 39 4.85 -9.77 2.92
C ILE A 39 4.35 -11.16 3.28
N ALA A 40 5.14 -12.20 2.98
CA ALA A 40 4.76 -13.58 3.26
C ALA A 40 4.61 -13.85 4.76
N ARG A 41 5.44 -13.22 5.59
CA ARG A 41 5.38 -13.36 7.05
C ARG A 41 4.19 -12.63 7.68
N ASP A 42 3.92 -11.41 7.24
CA ASP A 42 2.97 -10.53 7.93
C ASP A 42 1.56 -10.56 7.33
N GLY A 43 1.38 -11.14 6.14
CA GLY A 43 0.09 -11.16 5.45
C GLY A 43 -0.37 -9.78 4.96
N ARG A 44 0.53 -8.80 4.91
CA ARG A 44 0.24 -7.42 4.49
C ARG A 44 1.44 -6.79 3.78
N PHE A 45 1.17 -5.72 3.03
CA PHE A 45 2.24 -4.91 2.46
C PHE A 45 2.98 -4.13 3.58
N PRO A 46 4.32 -4.07 3.59
CA PRO A 46 5.08 -3.54 4.71
C PRO A 46 5.39 -2.04 4.61
N LEU A 47 4.76 -1.32 3.69
CA LEU A 47 4.82 0.14 3.60
C LEU A 47 3.44 0.71 3.91
N GLU A 48 3.41 1.88 4.56
CA GLU A 48 2.19 2.65 4.69
C GLU A 48 1.74 3.11 3.30
N LEU A 49 0.51 2.76 2.95
CA LEU A 49 -0.08 3.20 1.70
C LEU A 49 -0.64 4.60 1.91
N ILE A 50 -0.19 5.53 1.07
CA ILE A 50 -0.79 6.86 1.00
C ILE A 50 -2.15 6.72 0.32
N PRO A 51 -3.23 7.32 0.86
CA PRO A 51 -4.52 7.35 0.18
C PRO A 51 -4.38 7.77 -1.28
N ASN A 52 -5.12 7.11 -2.16
CA ASN A 52 -5.25 7.62 -3.53
C ASN A 52 -6.14 8.89 -3.50
N ALA A 53 -6.14 9.64 -4.60
CA ALA A 53 -6.86 10.92 -4.69
C ALA A 53 -8.34 10.83 -4.29
N ILE A 54 -9.03 9.74 -4.65
CA ILE A 54 -10.46 9.56 -4.32
C ILE A 54 -10.63 9.36 -2.81
N THR A 55 -9.79 8.51 -2.21
CA THR A 55 -9.82 8.25 -0.77
C THR A 55 -9.46 9.51 0.02
N GLU A 56 -8.44 10.25 -0.41
CA GLU A 56 -8.04 11.53 0.19
C GLU A 56 -9.18 12.54 0.15
N GLU A 57 -9.77 12.78 -1.04
CA GLU A 57 -10.90 13.70 -1.20
C GLU A 57 -12.10 13.30 -0.33
N THR A 58 -12.41 12.01 -0.27
CA THR A 58 -13.54 11.50 0.53
C THR A 58 -13.32 11.72 2.03
N LEU A 59 -12.10 11.49 2.51
CA LEU A 59 -11.75 11.74 3.91
C LEU A 59 -11.84 13.23 4.25
N ASP A 60 -11.36 14.10 3.35
CA ASP A 60 -11.42 15.55 3.51
C ASP A 60 -12.87 16.07 3.54
N LYS A 61 -13.74 15.57 2.64
CA LYS A 61 -15.18 15.88 2.66
C LYS A 61 -15.82 15.45 3.97
N SER A 62 -15.57 14.21 4.39
CA SER A 62 -16.11 13.66 5.63
C SER A 62 -15.67 14.48 6.85
N ALA A 63 -14.41 14.93 6.89
CA ALA A 63 -13.87 15.77 7.96
C ALA A 63 -14.55 17.15 8.04
N ARG A 64 -15.11 17.64 6.93
CA ARG A 64 -15.92 18.87 6.87
C ARG A 64 -17.42 18.61 7.11
N GLY A 65 -17.83 17.36 7.31
CA GLY A 65 -19.23 16.96 7.46
C GLY A 65 -20.00 16.87 6.14
N GLU A 66 -19.30 16.87 5.01
CA GLU A 66 -19.89 16.67 3.68
C GLU A 66 -20.03 15.16 3.40
N ASP A 67 -21.15 14.75 2.81
CA ASP A 67 -21.45 13.35 2.46
C ASP A 67 -21.37 12.35 3.63
N VAL A 68 -21.60 12.82 4.86
CA VAL A 68 -21.65 11.99 6.08
C VAL A 68 -23.11 11.65 6.42
N HIS A 69 -23.35 10.38 6.78
CA HIS A 69 -24.66 9.87 7.19
C HIS A 69 -24.62 9.31 8.62
N THR A 70 -25.72 9.41 9.35
CA THR A 70 -25.87 8.89 10.72
C THR A 70 -26.87 7.75 10.76
N ALA A 71 -26.57 6.71 11.54
CA ALA A 71 -27.48 5.61 11.84
C ALA A 71 -27.73 5.52 13.35
N ALA A 72 -28.94 5.13 13.74
CA ALA A 72 -29.32 5.01 15.15
C ALA A 72 -28.65 3.82 15.85
N ASP A 73 -28.48 2.71 15.12
CA ASP A 73 -27.87 1.46 15.57
C ASP A 73 -27.34 0.64 14.36
N ALA A 74 -26.81 -0.56 14.63
CA ALA A 74 -26.27 -1.43 13.59
C ALA A 74 -27.33 -1.92 12.59
N ASP A 75 -28.55 -2.19 13.05
CA ASP A 75 -29.65 -2.66 12.18
C ASP A 75 -30.09 -1.54 11.23
N ASP A 76 -30.13 -0.30 11.71
CA ASP A 76 -30.36 0.89 10.90
C ASP A 76 -29.23 1.13 9.89
N LEU A 77 -27.97 0.98 10.31
CA LEU A 77 -26.81 1.11 9.42
C LEU A 77 -26.86 0.10 8.27
N PHE A 78 -27.06 -1.20 8.55
CA PHE A 78 -27.10 -2.22 7.50
C PHE A 78 -28.27 -2.02 6.54
N ARG A 79 -29.44 -1.61 7.06
CA ARG A 79 -30.60 -1.24 6.23
C ARG A 79 -30.28 -0.07 5.29
N GLN A 80 -29.58 0.95 5.76
CA GLN A 80 -29.16 2.10 4.94
C GLN A 80 -28.10 1.70 3.88
N LEU A 81 -27.20 0.77 4.22
CA LEU A 81 -26.15 0.27 3.32
C LEU A 81 -26.63 -0.79 2.31
N GLY A 82 -27.81 -1.37 2.52
CA GLY A 82 -28.36 -2.41 1.66
C GLY A 82 -27.62 -3.75 1.73
N VAL A 83 -27.01 -4.05 2.88
CA VAL A 83 -26.28 -5.30 3.16
C VAL A 83 -26.91 -6.10 4.29
#